data_AF-A0A9E7HQL1-F1
#
_entry.id   AF-A0A9E7HQL1-F1
#
_cell.length_a   1.000
_cell.length_b   1.000
_cell.length_c   1.000
_cell.angle_alpha   90.00
_cell.angle_beta   90.00
_cell.angle_gamma   90.00
#
_symmetry.space_group_name_H-M   'P 1'
#
loop_
_entity.id
_entity.type
_entity.pdbx_description
1 polymer ?
#
loop_
_entity_poly.entity_id
_entity_poly.type
_entity_poly.pdbx_seq_one_letter_code
_entity_poly.pdbx_strand_id
1 'polypeptide(L)'
;MCSRRFGTSGPSRSGFRGALGFDLISERARCLDQRGQAAFTGPSAFAKTGQPTACNRLTAQGYTIVQAAPGGGGGRAMRAVVQRVLSASVEVEGRVVSEIGPGLLVLVGVHESDTDADADYICRKVLNMRLFSNSKTGKAWDLSVKQSNFGVLLVSQFTLYGILKGNKPDFHVAMPPQKAKPFYESLVEKFRKSYTSDAVKDGVFGAMMKLCRLIW
;
A
#
# COMPACT_ATOMS: atom_id res chain seq x y z
N MET A 1 22.76 29.48 74.33
CA MET A 1 23.10 28.15 73.75
C MET A 1 23.75 28.39 72.37
N CYS A 2 24.84 27.76 71.91
CA CYS A 2 25.19 26.31 71.83
C CYS A 2 24.33 25.58 70.78
N SER A 3 24.79 24.78 69.80
CA SER A 3 26.13 24.26 69.38
C SER A 3 25.99 23.68 67.94
N ARG A 4 26.94 23.53 66.99
CA ARG A 4 28.41 23.75 66.73
C ARG A 4 28.53 24.31 65.27
N ARG A 5 29.64 24.60 64.55
CA ARG A 5 31.09 24.25 64.48
C ARG A 5 31.51 22.88 63.87
N PHE A 6 32.64 22.91 63.12
CA PHE A 6 33.39 21.83 62.44
C PHE A 6 32.77 21.22 61.16
N GLY A 7 33.51 20.89 60.10
CA GLY A 7 34.94 21.13 59.76
C GLY A 7 35.24 20.66 58.31
N THR A 8 35.82 21.47 57.42
CA THR A 8 37.28 21.66 57.10
C THR A 8 37.95 20.60 56.20
N SER A 9 38.72 21.10 55.20
CA SER A 9 39.74 20.43 54.34
C SER A 9 39.32 19.38 53.28
N GLY A 10 39.99 19.42 52.12
CA GLY A 10 40.02 18.36 51.08
C GLY A 10 41.25 17.43 51.25
N PRO A 11 41.86 16.83 50.19
CA PRO A 11 41.78 17.16 48.76
C PRO A 11 41.73 15.93 47.79
N SER A 12 41.98 16.19 46.49
CA SER A 12 42.58 15.30 45.46
C SER A 12 41.95 13.95 45.03
N ARG A 13 41.55 13.93 43.75
CA ARG A 13 41.69 12.87 42.70
C ARG A 13 41.21 11.41 42.93
N SER A 14 40.56 10.92 41.86
CA SER A 14 40.29 9.53 41.45
C SER A 14 39.08 8.83 42.09
N GLY A 15 38.25 8.16 41.26
CA GLY A 15 37.05 7.46 41.71
C GLY A 15 35.87 7.35 40.71
N PHE A 16 36.07 6.63 39.60
CA PHE A 16 35.05 5.85 38.84
C PHE A 16 33.66 6.41 38.45
N ARG A 17 33.39 6.31 37.13
CA ARG A 17 32.07 6.10 36.45
C ARG A 17 31.03 7.24 36.48
N GLY A 18 30.34 7.44 35.34
CA GLY A 18 29.17 8.33 35.27
C GLY A 18 28.95 9.13 33.96
N ALA A 19 29.65 8.83 32.87
CA ALA A 19 29.50 9.59 31.62
C ALA A 19 28.29 9.13 30.78
N LEU A 20 27.20 9.90 30.82
CA LEU A 20 26.17 9.91 29.78
C LEU A 20 25.72 11.36 29.51
N GLY A 21 26.14 11.85 28.34
CA GLY A 21 25.57 13.01 27.66
C GLY A 21 25.56 12.71 26.15
N PHE A 22 25.33 13.74 25.34
CA PHE A 22 25.28 13.74 23.87
C PHE A 22 24.02 13.15 23.20
N ASP A 23 23.20 14.09 22.74
CA ASP A 23 22.86 14.32 21.33
C ASP A 23 22.27 13.18 20.49
N LEU A 24 20.97 13.33 20.16
CA LEU A 24 20.40 12.77 18.95
C LEU A 24 20.89 13.55 17.72
N ILE A 25 21.73 12.94 16.86
CA ILE A 25 21.87 13.28 15.44
C ILE A 25 22.38 12.06 14.65
N SER A 26 21.72 11.77 13.52
CA SER A 26 22.21 10.94 12.40
C SER A 26 22.72 9.51 12.69
N GLU A 27 21.83 8.51 12.58
CA GLU A 27 22.23 7.18 12.11
C GLU A 27 21.95 6.99 10.60
N ARG A 28 23.02 6.78 9.84
CA ARG A 28 22.98 6.42 8.42
C ARG A 28 23.03 4.90 8.27
N ALA A 29 21.92 4.26 7.95
CA ALA A 29 21.88 2.84 7.57
C ALA A 29 22.57 2.60 6.21
N ARG A 30 23.91 2.62 6.17
CA ARG A 30 24.72 2.20 5.01
C ARG A 30 24.93 0.69 5.04
N CYS A 31 24.09 -0.05 4.33
CA CYS A 31 24.40 -1.43 3.98
C CYS A 31 25.29 -1.42 2.72
N LEU A 32 26.60 -1.63 2.90
CA LEU A 32 27.58 -1.75 1.81
C LEU A 32 28.08 -3.20 1.73
N ASP A 33 27.91 -3.83 0.57
CA ASP A 33 28.47 -5.14 0.28
C ASP A 33 29.99 -5.06 0.04
N GLN A 34 30.72 -6.11 0.45
CA GLN A 34 32.18 -6.13 0.53
C GLN A 34 32.89 -6.33 -0.82
N ARG A 35 32.21 -6.10 -1.96
CA ARG A 35 32.76 -6.31 -3.32
C ARG A 35 32.81 -5.09 -4.22
N GLY A 36 32.54 -3.89 -3.70
CA GLY A 36 33.06 -2.63 -4.25
C GLY A 36 32.71 -2.28 -5.71
N GLN A 37 31.67 -2.88 -6.31
CA GLN A 37 31.21 -2.58 -7.66
C GLN A 37 29.71 -2.30 -7.68
N ALA A 38 29.31 -1.15 -8.22
CA ALA A 38 27.91 -0.83 -8.43
C ALA A 38 27.38 -1.58 -9.66
N ALA A 39 26.61 -2.65 -9.43
CA ALA A 39 25.97 -3.43 -10.49
C ALA A 39 24.79 -2.69 -11.14
N PHE A 40 25.10 -1.62 -11.87
CA PHE A 40 24.17 -0.96 -12.80
C PHE A 40 24.00 -1.82 -14.05
N THR A 41 23.18 -2.88 -13.96
CA THR A 41 22.76 -3.66 -15.12
C THR A 41 21.43 -3.13 -15.66
N GLY A 42 21.45 -2.63 -16.90
CA GLY A 42 20.28 -2.08 -17.58
C GLY A 42 19.24 -3.14 -17.99
N PRO A 43 18.08 -2.72 -18.53
CA PRO A 43 16.99 -3.61 -18.88
C PRO A 43 17.29 -4.47 -20.12
N SER A 44 17.93 -5.62 -19.92
CA SER A 44 18.03 -6.69 -20.93
C SER A 44 17.03 -7.81 -20.63
N ALA A 45 15.77 -7.59 -20.99
CA ALA A 45 14.72 -8.59 -20.96
C ALA A 45 14.36 -8.97 -22.41
N PHE A 46 15.00 -10.04 -22.90
CA PHE A 46 14.93 -10.48 -24.30
C PHE A 46 13.50 -10.91 -24.68
N ALA A 47 12.91 -10.26 -25.68
CA ALA A 47 11.52 -10.52 -26.07
C ALA A 47 11.38 -11.85 -26.86
N LYS A 48 10.86 -12.90 -26.21
CA LYS A 48 10.35 -14.12 -26.87
C LYS A 48 9.08 -14.63 -26.18
N THR A 49 8.22 -15.28 -26.98
CA THR A 49 6.85 -15.74 -26.67
C THR A 49 5.83 -14.63 -26.40
N GLY A 50 4.74 -14.63 -27.16
CA GLY A 50 3.72 -13.58 -27.14
C GLY A 50 2.54 -13.91 -26.24
N GLN A 51 2.58 -13.44 -25.00
CA GLN A 51 1.40 -13.31 -24.13
C GLN A 51 1.45 -11.92 -23.47
N PRO A 52 0.32 -11.21 -23.30
CA PRO A 52 0.32 -9.89 -22.66
C PRO A 52 0.56 -10.04 -21.16
N THR A 53 1.80 -9.78 -20.72
CA THR A 53 2.21 -10.01 -19.33
C THR A 53 1.76 -8.87 -18.40
N ALA A 54 0.82 -9.18 -17.51
CA ALA A 54 0.32 -8.26 -16.51
C ALA A 54 1.44 -7.73 -15.58
N CYS A 55 1.73 -6.44 -15.66
CA CYS A 55 2.78 -5.82 -14.87
C CYS A 55 2.32 -5.68 -13.40
N ASN A 56 3.06 -6.34 -12.50
CA ASN A 56 2.88 -6.23 -11.06
C ASN A 56 4.16 -5.58 -10.49
N ARG A 57 4.05 -4.39 -9.90
CA ARG A 57 5.21 -3.67 -9.35
C ARG A 57 4.97 -3.34 -7.87
N LEU A 58 5.76 -3.97 -7.00
CA LEU A 58 5.98 -3.54 -5.63
C LEU A 58 6.78 -2.24 -5.63
N THR A 59 6.45 -1.32 -4.73
CA THR A 59 7.14 -0.02 -4.58
C THR A 59 7.63 0.19 -3.15
N ALA A 60 8.61 1.07 -2.98
CA ALA A 60 9.27 1.32 -1.68
C ALA A 60 8.36 1.93 -0.59
N GLN A 61 7.10 2.24 -0.90
CA GLN A 61 6.11 2.83 0.02
C GLN A 61 4.99 1.84 0.40
N GLY A 62 5.28 0.53 0.36
CA GLY A 62 4.36 -0.51 0.86
C GLY A 62 3.12 -0.76 0.00
N TYR A 63 3.07 -0.24 -1.23
CA TYR A 63 1.97 -0.47 -2.16
C TYR A 63 2.38 -1.30 -3.38
N THR A 64 1.46 -2.18 -3.79
CA THR A 64 1.55 -3.03 -4.98
C THR A 64 0.64 -2.46 -6.05
N ILE A 65 1.18 -2.08 -7.20
CA ILE A 65 0.37 -1.82 -8.39
C ILE A 65 0.07 -3.16 -9.05
N VAL A 66 -1.22 -3.46 -9.21
CA VAL A 66 -1.73 -4.55 -10.05
C VAL A 66 -2.39 -3.91 -11.27
N GLN A 67 -1.95 -4.28 -12.47
CA GLN A 67 -2.64 -3.91 -13.70
C GLN A 67 -3.14 -5.17 -14.42
N ALA A 68 -4.33 -5.09 -15.01
CA ALA A 68 -4.80 -6.11 -15.95
C ALA A 68 -3.93 -6.12 -17.23
N ALA A 69 -3.99 -7.23 -17.95
CA ALA A 69 -3.28 -7.42 -19.21
C ALA A 69 -4.13 -6.84 -20.36
N PRO A 70 -3.65 -5.84 -21.12
CA PRO A 70 -4.46 -5.26 -22.19
C PRO A 70 -4.70 -6.28 -23.31
N GLY A 71 -5.97 -6.46 -23.68
CA GLY A 71 -6.37 -7.39 -24.73
C GLY A 71 -5.83 -7.00 -26.10
N GLY A 72 -4.93 -7.82 -26.65
CA GLY A 72 -4.56 -7.86 -28.07
C GLY A 72 -3.71 -6.71 -28.63
N GLY A 73 -3.92 -5.45 -28.21
CA GLY A 73 -3.29 -4.31 -28.89
C GLY A 73 -3.15 -3.04 -28.05
N GLY A 74 -2.01 -2.86 -27.39
CA GLY A 74 -1.46 -1.56 -26.94
C GLY A 74 -2.24 -0.74 -25.91
N GLY A 75 -3.47 -1.13 -25.59
CA GLY A 75 -4.40 -0.38 -24.75
C GLY A 75 -3.92 -0.20 -23.30
N ARG A 76 -4.57 0.72 -22.60
CA ARG A 76 -4.53 0.80 -21.15
C ARG A 76 -5.63 -0.09 -20.59
N ALA A 77 -5.36 -0.73 -19.47
CA ALA A 77 -6.25 -1.69 -18.82
C ALA A 77 -6.36 -1.39 -17.32
N MET A 78 -7.31 -2.05 -16.65
CA MET A 78 -7.69 -1.85 -15.24
C MET A 78 -6.50 -1.74 -14.29
N ARG A 79 -6.55 -0.78 -13.36
CA ARG A 79 -5.50 -0.50 -12.38
C ARG A 79 -6.03 -0.59 -10.97
N ALA A 80 -5.43 -1.44 -10.15
CA ALA A 80 -5.63 -1.46 -8.71
C ALA A 80 -4.32 -1.09 -7.99
N VAL A 81 -4.36 -0.08 -7.13
CA VAL A 81 -3.29 0.19 -6.15
C VAL A 81 -3.69 -0.47 -4.84
N VAL A 82 -2.99 -1.53 -4.48
CA VAL A 82 -3.23 -2.33 -3.27
C VAL A 82 -2.24 -1.93 -2.19
N GLN A 83 -2.75 -1.63 -1.00
CA GLN A 83 -1.99 -1.20 0.17
C GLN A 83 -2.30 -2.11 1.35
N ARG A 84 -1.26 -2.62 2.02
CA ARG A 84 -1.41 -3.34 3.28
C ARG A 84 -1.64 -2.32 4.41
N VAL A 85 -2.69 -2.53 5.19
CA VAL A 85 -3.11 -1.60 6.24
C VAL A 85 -3.37 -2.34 7.56
N LEU A 86 -3.11 -1.68 8.68
CA LEU A 86 -3.53 -2.11 10.02
C LEU A 86 -4.99 -1.69 10.30
N SER A 87 -5.43 -0.60 9.68
CA SER A 87 -6.82 -0.17 9.60
C SER A 87 -7.00 0.84 8.46
N ALA A 88 -8.22 0.96 7.92
CA ALA A 88 -8.58 2.02 6.99
C ALA A 88 -10.07 2.35 7.09
N SER A 89 -10.41 3.64 6.95
CA SER A 89 -11.79 4.13 7.01
C SER A 89 -12.07 5.19 5.96
N VAL A 90 -13.34 5.27 5.57
CA VAL A 90 -13.90 6.23 4.62
C VAL A 90 -14.88 7.14 5.35
N GLU A 91 -14.58 8.42 5.38
CA GLU A 91 -15.45 9.46 5.91
C GLU A 91 -16.13 10.23 4.77
N VAL A 92 -17.43 10.49 4.90
CA VAL A 92 -18.20 11.40 4.06
C VAL A 92 -18.91 12.38 4.98
N GLU A 93 -18.77 13.69 4.72
CA GLU A 93 -19.36 14.77 5.54
C GLU A 93 -19.04 14.66 7.05
N GLY A 94 -17.84 14.16 7.38
CA GLY A 94 -17.38 13.96 8.76
C GLY A 94 -17.94 12.71 9.47
N ARG A 95 -18.68 11.85 8.76
CA ARG A 95 -19.21 10.57 9.27
C ARG A 95 -18.46 9.41 8.64
N VAL A 96 -18.00 8.45 9.45
CA VAL A 96 -17.46 7.18 8.93
C VAL A 96 -18.60 6.40 8.27
N VAL A 97 -18.46 6.09 6.99
CA VAL A 97 -19.44 5.27 6.23
C VAL A 97 -19.02 3.81 6.20
N SER A 98 -17.71 3.56 6.09
CA SER A 98 -17.15 2.21 6.06
C SER A 98 -15.74 2.19 6.65
N GLU A 99 -15.42 1.11 7.35
CA GLU A 99 -14.11 0.89 7.96
C GLU A 99 -13.71 -0.58 7.92
N ILE A 100 -12.39 -0.82 7.93
CA ILE A 100 -11.76 -2.12 8.11
C ILE A 100 -10.66 -2.04 9.17
N GLY A 101 -10.48 -3.15 9.91
CA GLY A 101 -9.27 -3.42 10.68
C GLY A 101 -8.11 -3.87 9.78
N PRO A 102 -7.27 -4.81 10.25
CA PRO A 102 -6.13 -5.29 9.46
C PRO A 102 -6.57 -5.89 8.12
N GLY A 103 -5.84 -5.55 7.05
CA GLY A 103 -6.14 -6.05 5.71
C GLY A 103 -5.61 -5.21 4.55
N LEU A 104 -6.44 -5.08 3.51
CA LEU A 104 -6.08 -4.43 2.24
C LEU A 104 -6.99 -3.25 1.93
N LEU A 105 -6.38 -2.08 1.71
CA LEU A 105 -6.99 -0.97 1.00
C LEU A 105 -6.70 -1.11 -0.49
N VAL A 106 -7.74 -0.98 -1.33
CA VAL A 106 -7.66 -1.22 -2.78
C VAL A 106 -8.29 -0.05 -3.53
N LEU A 107 -7.45 0.83 -4.08
CA LEU A 107 -7.88 1.93 -4.94
C LEU A 107 -8.03 1.41 -6.37
N VAL A 108 -9.25 1.40 -6.92
CA VAL A 108 -9.59 0.82 -8.23
C VAL A 108 -9.86 1.92 -9.25
N GLY A 109 -9.03 2.00 -10.28
CA GLY A 109 -9.29 2.75 -11.50
C GLY A 109 -9.80 1.82 -12.59
N VAL A 110 -10.88 2.24 -13.27
CA VAL A 110 -11.45 1.57 -14.45
C VAL A 110 -11.19 2.41 -15.71
N HIS A 111 -10.63 1.80 -16.75
CA HIS A 111 -10.41 2.38 -18.08
C HIS A 111 -11.69 2.26 -18.94
N GLU A 112 -11.89 3.15 -19.90
CA GLU A 112 -13.10 3.14 -20.76
C GLU A 112 -13.33 1.82 -21.54
N SER A 113 -12.25 1.06 -21.77
CA SER A 113 -12.22 -0.21 -22.51
C SER A 113 -12.09 -1.46 -21.63
N ASP A 114 -12.19 -1.33 -20.30
CA ASP A 114 -12.09 -2.49 -19.40
C ASP A 114 -13.31 -3.42 -19.54
N THR A 115 -13.06 -4.72 -19.46
CA THR A 115 -14.08 -5.76 -19.59
C THR A 115 -14.37 -6.44 -18.25
N ASP A 116 -15.47 -7.20 -18.21
CA ASP A 116 -15.86 -7.99 -17.04
C ASP A 116 -14.80 -9.06 -16.65
N ALA A 117 -14.00 -9.51 -17.63
CA ALA A 117 -12.88 -10.41 -17.44
C ALA A 117 -11.66 -9.73 -16.79
N ASP A 118 -11.46 -8.43 -17.01
CA ASP A 118 -10.44 -7.63 -16.31
C ASP A 118 -10.81 -7.45 -14.84
N ALA A 119 -12.10 -7.25 -14.54
CA ALA A 119 -12.61 -7.23 -13.16
C ALA A 119 -12.37 -8.57 -12.45
N ASP A 120 -12.63 -9.71 -13.12
CA ASP A 120 -12.32 -11.03 -12.57
C ASP A 120 -10.82 -11.28 -12.43
N TYR A 121 -9.99 -10.78 -13.35
CA TYR A 121 -8.54 -10.85 -13.22
C TYR A 121 -8.08 -10.10 -11.96
N ILE A 122 -8.49 -8.85 -11.79
CA ILE A 122 -8.12 -8.03 -10.63
C ILE A 122 -8.66 -8.65 -9.33
N CYS A 123 -9.93 -9.05 -9.27
CA CYS A 123 -10.52 -9.72 -8.11
C CYS A 123 -9.70 -10.96 -7.68
N ARG A 124 -9.50 -11.89 -8.62
CA ARG A 124 -8.73 -13.12 -8.40
C ARG A 124 -7.28 -12.85 -8.04
N LYS A 125 -6.66 -11.83 -8.62
CA LYS A 125 -5.26 -11.45 -8.35
C LYS A 125 -5.13 -10.89 -6.94
N VAL A 126 -5.92 -9.87 -6.59
CA VAL A 126 -5.86 -9.16 -5.30
C VAL A 126 -6.13 -10.10 -4.13
N LEU A 127 -7.20 -10.89 -4.18
CA LEU A 127 -7.57 -11.81 -3.09
C LEU A 127 -6.54 -12.92 -2.83
N ASN A 128 -5.70 -13.25 -3.82
CA ASN A 128 -4.67 -14.29 -3.73
C ASN A 128 -3.23 -13.73 -3.60
N MET A 129 -3.04 -12.40 -3.54
CA MET A 129 -1.70 -11.84 -3.29
C MET A 129 -1.23 -12.16 -1.87
N ARG A 130 -0.03 -12.74 -1.75
CA ARG A 130 0.58 -13.16 -0.48
C ARG A 130 1.30 -11.96 0.18
N LEU A 131 0.53 -11.03 0.74
CA LEU A 131 1.02 -9.77 1.29
C LEU A 131 1.27 -9.79 2.81
N PHE A 132 0.82 -10.83 3.50
CA PHE A 132 0.88 -10.96 4.95
C PHE A 132 1.94 -11.98 5.41
N SER A 133 2.50 -11.73 6.58
CA SER A 133 3.48 -12.63 7.20
C SER A 133 2.77 -13.80 7.90
N ASN A 134 3.34 -15.00 7.78
CA ASN A 134 2.81 -16.19 8.44
C ASN A 134 3.44 -16.35 9.83
N SER A 135 2.66 -16.11 10.89
CA SER A 135 3.10 -16.24 12.29
C SER A 135 3.55 -17.65 12.67
N LYS A 136 3.13 -18.69 11.95
CA LYS A 136 3.51 -20.09 12.21
C LYS A 136 4.81 -20.51 11.51
N THR A 137 5.22 -19.83 10.44
CA THR A 137 6.43 -20.19 9.65
C THR A 137 7.50 -19.11 9.65
N GLY A 138 7.23 -17.93 10.25
CA GLY A 138 8.13 -16.77 10.26
C GLY A 138 8.29 -16.08 8.91
N LYS A 139 7.69 -16.60 7.83
CA LYS A 139 7.87 -16.06 6.48
C LYS A 139 7.05 -14.78 6.27
N ALA A 140 7.73 -13.69 5.94
CA ALA A 140 7.11 -12.57 5.25
C ALA A 140 6.66 -13.00 3.85
N TRP A 141 5.56 -12.44 3.34
CA TRP A 141 5.01 -12.68 1.99
C TRP A 141 4.47 -14.11 1.77
N ASP A 142 3.81 -14.69 2.78
CA ASP A 142 3.41 -16.11 2.79
C ASP A 142 1.87 -16.32 2.89
N LEU A 143 1.11 -15.36 3.43
CA LEU A 143 -0.37 -15.45 3.53
C LEU A 143 -1.09 -14.43 2.66
N SER A 144 -2.21 -14.85 2.06
CA SER A 144 -3.16 -13.95 1.39
C SER A 144 -4.20 -13.37 2.37
N VAL A 145 -4.96 -12.38 1.91
CA VAL A 145 -6.02 -11.74 2.71
C VAL A 145 -7.09 -12.75 3.14
N LYS A 146 -7.45 -13.71 2.25
CA LYS A 146 -8.38 -14.80 2.55
C LYS A 146 -7.84 -15.77 3.60
N GLN A 147 -6.54 -16.06 3.59
CA GLN A 147 -5.91 -16.98 4.55
C GLN A 147 -5.73 -16.36 5.94
N SER A 148 -5.66 -15.03 6.01
CA SER A 148 -5.51 -14.27 7.25
C SER A 148 -6.86 -13.82 7.85
N ASN A 149 -7.97 -14.10 7.15
CA ASN A 149 -9.33 -13.60 7.42
C ASN A 149 -9.39 -12.08 7.67
N PHE A 150 -8.73 -11.32 6.80
CA PHE A 150 -8.57 -9.88 6.92
C PHE A 150 -9.54 -9.08 6.03
N GLY A 151 -9.73 -7.80 6.35
CA GLY A 151 -10.64 -6.91 5.64
C GLY A 151 -10.14 -6.49 4.25
N VAL A 152 -11.07 -6.17 3.36
CA VAL A 152 -10.79 -5.53 2.06
C VAL A 152 -11.67 -4.30 1.92
N LEU A 153 -11.06 -3.13 1.75
CA LEU A 153 -11.76 -1.86 1.50
C LEU A 153 -11.49 -1.43 0.04
N LEU A 154 -12.53 -1.50 -0.79
CA LEU A 154 -12.52 -1.07 -2.18
C LEU A 154 -12.92 0.40 -2.26
N VAL A 155 -12.17 1.22 -3.03
CA VAL A 155 -12.52 2.62 -3.28
C VAL A 155 -12.29 2.95 -4.75
N SER A 156 -13.27 3.58 -5.41
CA SER A 156 -13.18 3.99 -6.81
C SER A 156 -12.27 5.22 -6.97
N GLN A 157 -11.21 5.09 -7.77
CA GLN A 157 -10.16 6.10 -7.91
C GLN A 157 -9.77 6.31 -9.38
N PHE A 158 -10.61 7.05 -10.12
CA PHE A 158 -10.38 7.35 -11.54
C PHE A 158 -9.05 8.08 -11.81
N THR A 159 -8.50 8.81 -10.83
CA THR A 159 -7.27 9.60 -10.98
C THR A 159 -6.02 8.76 -11.25
N LEU A 160 -6.08 7.42 -11.08
CA LEU A 160 -5.03 6.48 -11.47
C LEU A 160 -4.76 6.41 -12.99
N TYR A 161 -5.59 7.07 -13.80
CA TYR A 161 -5.37 7.29 -15.24
C TYR A 161 -4.95 8.70 -15.62
N GLY A 162 -4.68 9.59 -14.65
CA GLY A 162 -4.24 10.96 -14.90
C GLY A 162 -2.99 11.02 -15.79
N ILE A 163 -3.14 11.64 -16.96
CA ILE A 163 -2.05 12.03 -17.84
C ILE A 163 -1.69 13.47 -17.53
N LEU A 164 -0.42 13.77 -17.30
CA LEU A 164 0.04 15.15 -17.17
C LEU A 164 0.29 15.74 -18.56
N LYS A 165 -0.53 16.72 -18.95
CA LYS A 165 -0.30 17.58 -20.14
C LYS A 165 0.24 18.91 -19.63
N GLY A 166 1.58 19.01 -19.58
CA GLY A 166 2.24 20.00 -18.74
C GLY A 166 1.86 19.79 -17.27
N ASN A 167 1.50 20.85 -16.57
CA ASN A 167 1.08 20.78 -15.16
C ASN A 167 -0.40 20.40 -14.96
N LYS A 168 -1.20 20.29 -16.04
CA LYS A 168 -2.63 19.95 -15.94
C LYS A 168 -2.83 18.43 -15.98
N PRO A 169 -3.48 17.81 -14.98
CA PRO A 169 -3.91 16.43 -15.08
C PRO A 169 -5.13 16.32 -16.00
N ASP A 170 -5.12 15.29 -16.85
CA ASP A 170 -6.13 14.99 -17.84
C ASP A 170 -6.56 13.51 -17.69
N PHE A 171 -7.87 13.26 -17.66
CA PHE A 171 -8.48 11.99 -17.28
C PHE A 171 -9.34 11.36 -18.37
N HIS A 172 -9.29 11.82 -19.63
CA HIS A 172 -10.16 11.34 -20.74
C HIS A 172 -10.18 9.82 -20.96
N VAL A 173 -9.12 9.11 -20.57
CA VAL A 173 -8.98 7.64 -20.61
C VAL A 173 -9.73 6.89 -19.50
N ALA A 174 -10.15 7.56 -18.42
CA ALA A 174 -10.91 6.93 -17.35
C ALA A 174 -12.37 6.69 -17.79
N MET A 175 -12.97 5.57 -17.37
CA MET A 175 -14.36 5.27 -17.71
C MET A 175 -15.32 6.38 -17.19
N PRO A 176 -16.21 6.94 -18.02
CA PRO A 176 -17.17 7.96 -17.60
C PRO A 176 -18.06 7.51 -16.43
N PRO A 177 -18.43 8.39 -15.49
CA PRO A 177 -19.07 8.01 -14.22
C PRO A 177 -20.38 7.22 -14.39
N GLN A 178 -21.13 7.49 -15.46
CA GLN A 178 -22.38 6.79 -15.78
C GLN A 178 -22.17 5.30 -16.12
N LYS A 179 -21.01 4.94 -16.69
CA LYS A 179 -20.60 3.54 -16.94
C LYS A 179 -19.79 2.98 -15.76
N ALA A 180 -18.93 3.80 -15.17
CA ALA A 180 -18.03 3.39 -14.09
C ALA A 180 -18.77 3.01 -12.80
N LYS A 181 -19.93 3.62 -12.51
CA LYS A 181 -20.75 3.24 -11.33
C LYS A 181 -21.21 1.77 -11.40
N PRO A 182 -22.05 1.33 -12.36
CA PRO A 182 -22.50 -0.06 -12.41
C PRO A 182 -21.37 -1.06 -12.63
N PHE A 183 -20.30 -0.66 -13.33
CA PHE A 183 -19.09 -1.48 -13.46
C PHE A 183 -18.39 -1.70 -12.11
N TYR A 184 -18.23 -0.64 -11.31
CA TYR A 184 -17.64 -0.72 -9.97
C TYR A 184 -18.53 -1.51 -9.00
N GLU A 185 -19.86 -1.36 -9.08
CA GLU A 185 -20.82 -2.14 -8.30
C GLU A 185 -20.71 -3.65 -8.62
N SER A 186 -20.63 -4.03 -9.90
CA SER A 186 -20.33 -5.41 -10.34
C SER A 186 -18.98 -5.92 -9.80
N LEU A 187 -17.93 -5.07 -9.81
CA LEU A 187 -16.62 -5.43 -9.26
C LEU A 187 -16.68 -5.66 -7.74
N VAL A 188 -17.39 -4.82 -6.98
CA VAL A 188 -17.60 -5.03 -5.53
C VAL A 188 -18.36 -6.33 -5.27
N GLU A 189 -19.39 -6.65 -6.06
CA GLU A 189 -20.07 -7.95 -5.98
C GLU A 189 -19.13 -9.12 -6.27
N LYS A 190 -18.27 -9.03 -7.29
CA LYS A 190 -17.29 -10.08 -7.62
C LYS A 190 -16.33 -10.35 -6.45
N PHE A 191 -15.90 -9.30 -5.73
CA PHE A 191 -15.10 -9.45 -4.50
C PHE A 191 -15.90 -10.11 -3.37
N ARG A 192 -17.14 -9.66 -3.10
CA ARG A 192 -18.04 -10.25 -2.07
C ARG A 192 -18.28 -11.74 -2.34
N LYS A 193 -18.64 -12.09 -3.59
CA LYS A 193 -18.86 -13.47 -4.08
C LYS A 193 -17.59 -14.34 -4.02
N SER A 194 -16.40 -13.75 -4.22
CA SER A 194 -15.13 -14.48 -4.26
C SER A 194 -14.45 -14.66 -2.90
N TYR A 195 -14.95 -14.03 -1.83
CA TYR A 195 -14.36 -14.12 -0.49
C TYR A 195 -15.43 -14.26 0.60
N THR A 196 -15.92 -13.15 1.14
CA THR A 196 -16.92 -13.08 2.22
C THR A 196 -17.58 -11.71 2.16
N SER A 197 -18.91 -11.65 2.22
CA SER A 197 -19.68 -10.40 2.13
C SER A 197 -19.20 -9.35 3.13
N ASP A 198 -19.02 -9.78 4.37
CA ASP A 198 -18.93 -8.87 5.52
C ASP A 198 -17.51 -8.27 5.66
N ALA A 199 -16.51 -8.99 5.15
CA ALA A 199 -15.11 -8.57 5.11
C ALA A 199 -14.80 -7.61 3.94
N VAL A 200 -15.68 -7.53 2.93
CA VAL A 200 -15.52 -6.64 1.76
C VAL A 200 -16.37 -5.39 1.94
N LYS A 201 -15.69 -4.28 2.26
CA LYS A 201 -16.27 -2.93 2.37
C LYS A 201 -15.98 -2.10 1.13
N ASP A 202 -16.83 -1.11 0.90
CA ASP A 202 -16.86 -0.21 -0.25
C ASP A 202 -17.00 1.25 0.19
N GLY A 203 -16.52 2.17 -0.64
CA GLY A 203 -16.73 3.61 -0.48
C GLY A 203 -17.97 4.12 -1.22
N VAL A 204 -18.45 5.31 -0.88
CA VAL A 204 -19.60 5.93 -1.56
C VAL A 204 -19.18 6.47 -2.94
N PHE A 205 -19.58 5.78 -4.01
CA PHE A 205 -19.22 6.18 -5.37
C PHE A 205 -19.67 7.62 -5.68
N GLY A 206 -18.72 8.46 -6.12
CA GLY A 206 -18.97 9.85 -6.51
C GLY A 206 -19.04 10.86 -5.35
N ALA A 207 -19.01 10.44 -4.10
CA ALA A 207 -18.93 11.35 -2.96
C ALA A 207 -17.51 11.89 -2.75
N MET A 208 -17.39 13.09 -2.14
CA MET A 208 -16.10 13.61 -1.68
C MET A 208 -15.68 12.91 -0.39
N MET A 209 -15.06 11.75 -0.56
CA MET A 209 -14.56 10.90 0.52
C MET A 209 -13.23 11.41 1.09
N LYS A 210 -13.15 11.56 2.41
CA LYS A 210 -11.88 11.62 3.15
C LYS A 210 -11.48 10.18 3.51
N LEU A 211 -10.26 9.80 3.13
CA LEU A 211 -9.76 8.44 3.36
C LEU A 211 -8.64 8.44 4.41
N CYS A 212 -8.86 7.74 5.51
CA CYS A 212 -7.89 7.53 6.57
C CYS A 212 -7.34 6.09 6.49
N ARG A 213 -6.03 5.92 6.67
CA ARG A 213 -5.38 4.59 6.71
C ARG A 213 -4.19 4.58 7.67
N LEU A 214 -4.02 3.47 8.38
CA LEU A 214 -2.82 3.16 9.14
C LEU A 214 -2.01 2.10 8.38
N ILE A 215 -0.75 2.41 8.06
CA ILE A 215 0.13 1.54 7.27
C ILE A 215 0.70 0.42 8.16
N TRP A 216 0.98 -0.75 7.56
CA TRP A 216 1.58 -1.92 8.19
C TRP A 216 3.06 -2.09 7.80
#